data_AF-A0A928TH80-F1
#
_entry.id   AF-A0A928TH80-F1
#
_cell.length_a   1.000
_cell.length_b   1.000
_cell.length_c   1.000
_cell.angle_alpha   90.00
_cell.angle_beta   90.00
_cell.angle_gamma   90.00
#
_symmetry.space_group_name_H-M   'P 1'
#
loop_
_entity.id
_entity.type
_entity.pdbx_description
1 polymer ?
#
loop_
_entity_poly.entity_id
_entity_poly.type
_entity_poly.pdbx_seq_one_letter_code
_entity_poly.pdbx_strand_id
1 'polypeptide(L)'
;MAGGRKLVLTCRECNSAAGSVLEKHIGPARTLHDFARGTLTVPIPAQLVVGENHIAVRLTAIGSTIRIDEAANASDPQAVQRVLASLGVNGEHRAETQIRLDFGTHHPRKAQIATLKAGYLAAFAMLGYRYIAPLKSVRQQLSHPDETVIERFHLALDADTPSFPPMTLAVGEAVGWGPCVIAKVRDDGVILPPPLFGTDEDFWKRGARSPAGEVFQFHGGNLGWPRTREYFLDD
;
A
#
# COMPACT_ATOMS: atom_id res chain seq x y z
N MET A 1 7.66 5.43 9.17
CA MET A 1 6.42 4.82 9.63
C MET A 1 5.96 5.58 10.86
N ALA A 2 4.79 6.21 10.86
CA ALA A 2 4.24 6.78 12.09
C ALA A 2 3.65 5.64 12.94
N GLY A 3 4.35 5.23 14.01
CA GLY A 3 3.84 4.27 15.00
C GLY A 3 4.44 2.84 14.99
N GLY A 4 5.42 2.53 14.14
CA GLY A 4 6.05 1.20 14.10
C GLY A 4 7.19 1.02 15.11
N ARG A 5 7.39 -0.21 15.62
CA ARG A 5 8.60 -0.56 16.40
C ARG A 5 9.83 -0.53 15.49
N LYS A 6 10.95 0.00 15.99
CA LYS A 6 12.23 0.06 15.25
C LYS A 6 12.84 -1.34 15.14
N LEU A 7 12.78 -1.95 13.96
CA LEU A 7 13.36 -3.28 13.69
C LEU A 7 14.84 -3.19 13.29
N VAL A 8 15.14 -2.24 12.40
CA VAL A 8 16.46 -2.04 11.81
C VAL A 8 16.90 -0.60 12.02
N LEU A 9 18.16 -0.40 12.41
CA LEU A 9 18.78 0.91 12.36
C LEU A 9 19.31 1.12 10.95
N THR A 10 18.70 2.02 10.21
CA THR A 10 19.22 2.50 8.93
C THR A 10 20.12 3.72 9.18
N CYS A 11 21.07 3.96 8.27
CA CYS A 11 21.92 5.15 8.33
C CYS A 11 21.06 6.43 8.31
N ARG A 12 21.53 7.54 8.91
CA ARG A 12 20.74 8.79 8.99
C ARG A 12 20.24 9.23 7.62
N GLU A 13 21.12 9.23 6.62
CA GLU A 13 20.83 9.60 5.23
C GLU A 13 19.79 8.67 4.58
N CYS A 14 19.93 7.36 4.82
CA CYS A 14 19.01 6.31 4.40
C CYS A 14 17.62 6.45 5.04
N ASN A 15 17.56 7.03 6.24
CA ASN A 15 16.37 7.13 7.07
C ASN A 15 15.59 8.44 6.85
N SER A 16 16.27 9.56 6.61
CA SER A 16 15.64 10.89 6.67
C SER A 16 15.06 11.39 5.34
N ALA A 17 15.70 11.13 4.20
CA ALA A 17 15.27 11.71 2.91
C ALA A 17 14.31 10.80 2.13
N ALA A 18 14.74 9.59 1.77
CA ALA A 18 13.90 8.68 0.99
C ALA A 18 12.71 8.09 1.79
N GLY A 19 12.85 8.00 3.12
CA GLY A 19 11.80 7.44 3.99
C GLY A 19 10.54 8.31 4.04
N SER A 20 10.68 9.55 4.48
CA SER A 20 9.54 10.48 4.65
C SER A 20 8.85 10.80 3.33
N VAL A 21 9.61 10.94 2.24
CA VAL A 21 9.10 11.24 0.89
C VAL A 21 8.26 10.11 0.32
N LEU A 22 8.63 8.85 0.57
CA LEU A 22 7.86 7.68 0.11
C LEU A 22 6.67 7.38 1.03
N GLU A 23 6.89 7.43 2.34
CA GLU A 23 5.90 7.01 3.33
C GLU A 23 4.66 7.92 3.37
N LYS A 24 4.79 9.21 3.03
CA LYS A 24 3.63 10.11 2.93
C LYS A 24 2.59 9.64 1.90
N HIS A 25 2.99 8.81 0.94
CA HIS A 25 2.09 8.29 -0.08
C HIS A 25 1.35 7.02 0.37
N ILE A 26 1.84 6.31 1.40
CA ILE A 26 1.22 5.06 1.89
C ILE A 26 -0.16 5.31 2.47
N GLY A 27 -0.29 6.31 3.36
CA GLY A 27 -1.54 6.59 4.07
C GLY A 27 -2.69 6.85 3.11
N PRO A 28 -2.62 7.90 2.28
CA PRO A 28 -3.59 8.19 1.23
C PRO A 28 -3.91 7.03 0.28
N ALA A 29 -2.89 6.33 -0.24
CA ALA A 29 -3.09 5.21 -1.15
C ALA A 29 -3.85 4.06 -0.48
N ARG A 30 -3.52 3.80 0.79
CA ARG A 30 -4.20 2.82 1.62
C ARG A 30 -5.65 3.23 1.89
N THR A 31 -5.89 4.49 2.26
CA THR A 31 -7.25 4.98 2.53
C THR A 31 -8.14 4.84 1.30
N LEU A 32 -7.63 5.18 0.11
CA LEU A 32 -8.34 4.97 -1.15
C LEU A 32 -8.65 3.48 -1.39
N HIS A 33 -7.70 2.61 -1.14
CA HIS A 33 -7.87 1.17 -1.30
C HIS A 33 -8.88 0.57 -0.30
N ASP A 34 -8.78 0.93 0.98
CA ASP A 34 -9.72 0.52 2.04
C ASP A 34 -11.14 1.04 1.73
N PHE A 35 -11.26 2.25 1.17
CA PHE A 35 -12.53 2.79 0.68
C PHE A 35 -13.09 1.99 -0.50
N ALA A 36 -12.28 1.72 -1.53
CA ALA A 36 -12.69 0.98 -2.72
C ALA A 36 -13.14 -0.46 -2.40
N ARG A 37 -12.56 -1.07 -1.36
CA ARG A 37 -12.93 -2.41 -0.87
C ARG A 37 -14.10 -2.42 0.12
N GLY A 38 -14.60 -1.25 0.56
CA GLY A 38 -15.63 -1.19 1.58
C GLY A 38 -15.17 -1.62 2.98
N THR A 39 -13.86 -1.62 3.24
CA THR A 39 -13.23 -2.04 4.50
C THR A 39 -12.77 -0.86 5.36
N LEU A 40 -13.16 0.37 4.99
CA LEU A 40 -12.82 1.57 5.71
C LEU A 40 -13.49 1.60 7.09
N THR A 41 -12.72 1.32 8.14
CA THR A 41 -13.20 1.23 9.54
C THR A 41 -13.29 2.58 10.25
N VAL A 42 -12.61 3.60 9.74
CA VAL A 42 -12.56 4.93 10.35
C VAL A 42 -13.12 5.95 9.36
N PRO A 43 -14.04 6.84 9.78
CA PRO A 43 -14.57 7.87 8.91
C PRO A 43 -13.44 8.77 8.39
N ILE A 44 -13.42 9.02 7.08
CA ILE A 44 -12.42 9.89 6.45
C ILE A 44 -13.01 11.24 6.08
N PRO A 45 -12.24 12.34 6.18
CA PRO A 45 -12.70 13.64 5.70
C PRO A 45 -12.85 13.62 4.18
N ALA A 46 -13.91 14.27 3.67
CA ALA A 46 -14.12 14.50 2.24
C ALA A 46 -14.93 15.79 2.01
N GLN A 47 -15.13 16.15 0.75
CA GLN A 47 -15.95 17.30 0.36
C GLN A 47 -17.09 16.87 -0.56
N LEU A 48 -18.33 17.15 -0.18
CA LEU A 48 -19.48 16.96 -1.05
C LEU A 48 -19.71 18.24 -1.86
N VAL A 49 -19.76 18.13 -3.19
CA VAL A 49 -19.95 19.27 -4.09
C VAL A 49 -21.26 19.11 -4.86
N VAL A 50 -22.15 20.11 -4.79
CA VAL A 50 -23.41 20.14 -5.53
C VAL A 50 -23.60 21.52 -6.15
N GLY A 51 -23.46 21.60 -7.48
CA GLY A 51 -23.31 22.87 -8.18
C GLY A 51 -22.07 23.62 -7.68
N GLU A 52 -22.24 24.85 -7.21
CA GLU A 52 -21.16 25.68 -6.64
C GLU A 52 -21.00 25.52 -5.12
N ASN A 53 -21.91 24.78 -4.47
CA ASN A 53 -21.86 24.59 -3.03
C ASN A 53 -20.95 23.42 -2.67
N HIS A 54 -20.15 23.59 -1.63
CA HIS A 54 -19.30 22.56 -1.05
C HIS A 54 -19.51 22.48 0.45
N ILE A 55 -19.59 21.26 0.97
CA ILE A 55 -19.64 21.01 2.42
C ILE A 55 -18.63 19.93 2.82
N ALA A 56 -18.04 20.11 4.00
CA ALA A 56 -17.18 19.12 4.62
C ALA A 56 -18.02 17.96 5.15
N VAL A 57 -17.67 16.75 4.74
CA VAL A 57 -18.35 15.51 5.14
C VAL A 57 -17.34 14.49 5.65
N ARG A 58 -17.84 13.46 6.32
CA ARG A 58 -17.11 12.26 6.69
C ARG A 58 -17.70 11.07 5.94
N LEU A 59 -16.83 10.27 5.34
CA LEU A 59 -17.23 9.06 4.63
C LEU A 59 -16.91 7.83 5.45
N THR A 60 -17.87 6.93 5.55
CA THR A 60 -17.66 5.59 6.09
C THR A 60 -18.13 4.59 5.04
N ALA A 61 -17.33 3.58 4.74
CA ALA A 61 -17.74 2.48 3.86
C ALA A 61 -18.14 1.29 4.72
N ILE A 62 -19.38 0.81 4.56
CA ILE A 62 -19.94 -0.33 5.30
C ILE A 62 -20.42 -1.35 4.27
N GLY A 63 -19.55 -2.32 3.94
CA GLY A 63 -19.80 -3.25 2.85
C GLY A 63 -19.92 -2.51 1.52
N SER A 64 -21.05 -2.66 0.84
CA SER A 64 -21.34 -1.96 -0.42
C SER A 64 -21.96 -0.56 -0.24
N THR A 65 -22.20 -0.13 1.00
CA THR A 65 -22.85 1.16 1.28
C THR A 65 -21.82 2.21 1.69
N ILE A 66 -21.91 3.40 1.10
CA ILE A 66 -21.16 4.58 1.54
C ILE A 66 -22.09 5.44 2.38
N ARG A 67 -21.73 5.64 3.66
CA ARG A 67 -22.39 6.59 4.54
C ARG A 67 -21.65 7.93 4.48
N ILE A 68 -22.41 8.99 4.26
CA ILE A 68 -21.92 10.37 4.22
C ILE A 68 -22.52 11.10 5.42
N ASP A 69 -21.68 11.43 6.40
CA ASP A 69 -22.07 12.19 7.58
C ASP A 69 -21.56 13.64 7.43
N GLU A 70 -22.34 14.64 7.82
CA GLU A 70 -21.82 16.02 7.90
C GLU A 70 -20.65 16.06 8.91
N ALA A 71 -19.55 16.73 8.57
CA ALA A 71 -18.51 17.00 9.54
C ALA A 71 -18.99 18.11 10.48
N ALA A 72 -19.42 17.73 11.69
CA ALA A 72 -20.04 18.64 12.66
C ALA A 72 -19.28 19.98 12.78
N ASN A 73 -20.01 21.07 12.51
CA ASN A 73 -19.53 22.46 12.58
C ASN A 73 -18.37 22.81 11.63
N ALA A 74 -18.11 22.01 10.59
CA ALA A 74 -17.05 22.27 9.61
C ALA A 74 -17.55 23.02 8.36
N SER A 75 -18.86 23.20 8.21
CA SER A 75 -19.48 23.88 7.06
C SER A 75 -20.43 24.99 7.52
N ASP A 76 -20.64 25.98 6.66
CA ASP A 76 -21.69 26.99 6.85
C ASP A 76 -23.09 26.29 6.85
N PRO A 77 -23.93 26.46 7.89
CA PRO A 77 -25.27 25.89 7.94
C PRO A 77 -26.12 26.22 6.71
N GLN A 78 -25.96 27.41 6.12
CA GLN A 78 -26.68 27.75 4.90
C GLN A 78 -26.19 26.96 3.68
N ALA A 79 -24.88 26.69 3.59
CA ALA A 79 -24.33 25.83 2.55
C ALA A 79 -24.83 24.39 2.69
N VAL A 80 -24.93 23.87 3.91
CA VAL A 80 -25.53 22.55 4.19
C VAL A 80 -26.99 22.50 3.72
N GLN A 81 -27.80 23.49 4.08
CA GLN A 81 -29.20 23.55 3.63
C GLN A 81 -29.33 23.61 2.11
N ARG A 82 -28.48 24.41 1.43
CA ARG A 82 -28.45 24.48 -0.05
C ARG A 82 -28.11 23.13 -0.67
N VAL A 83 -27.07 22.46 -0.18
CA VAL A 83 -26.68 21.12 -0.68
C VAL A 83 -27.79 20.10 -0.46
N LEU A 84 -28.38 20.04 0.74
CA LEU A 84 -29.48 19.12 1.04
C LEU A 84 -30.72 19.38 0.18
N ALA A 85 -31.06 20.64 -0.08
CA ALA A 85 -32.14 21.01 -0.98
C ALA A 85 -31.86 20.57 -2.43
N SER A 86 -30.62 20.75 -2.91
CA SER A 86 -30.21 20.36 -4.27
C SER A 86 -30.14 18.85 -4.49
N LEU A 87 -29.95 18.04 -3.45
CA LEU A 87 -30.02 16.57 -3.53
C LEU A 87 -31.45 16.04 -3.75
N GLY A 88 -32.46 16.92 -3.75
CA GLY A 88 -33.78 16.57 -4.27
C GLY A 88 -34.57 15.64 -3.36
N VAL A 89 -34.49 15.81 -2.03
CA VAL A 89 -35.42 15.17 -1.08
C VAL A 89 -36.90 15.44 -1.46
N ASN A 90 -37.16 16.48 -2.28
CA ASN A 90 -38.49 16.89 -2.74
C ASN A 90 -38.77 16.68 -4.26
N GLY A 91 -38.00 15.84 -4.96
CA GLY A 91 -38.50 15.16 -6.18
C GLY A 91 -38.48 15.87 -7.54
N GLU A 92 -38.28 17.19 -7.67
CA GLU A 92 -38.52 17.83 -8.99
C GLU A 92 -37.30 18.17 -9.86
N HIS A 93 -36.09 18.41 -9.34
CA HIS A 93 -34.90 18.64 -10.19
C HIS A 93 -33.67 17.94 -9.62
N ARG A 94 -33.21 16.85 -10.26
CA ARG A 94 -31.91 16.25 -9.97
C ARG A 94 -30.83 17.08 -10.67
N ALA A 95 -30.24 18.02 -9.93
CA ALA A 95 -28.97 18.60 -10.35
C ALA A 95 -27.90 17.49 -10.42
N GLU A 96 -26.98 17.60 -11.37
CA GLU A 96 -25.82 16.71 -11.42
C GLU A 96 -25.05 16.83 -10.09
N THR A 97 -25.00 15.72 -9.36
CA THR A 97 -24.35 15.64 -8.04
C THR A 97 -22.96 15.07 -8.23
N GLN A 98 -21.93 15.87 -7.95
CA GLN A 98 -20.54 15.46 -8.07
C GLN A 98 -19.91 15.29 -6.69
N ILE A 99 -19.71 14.05 -6.26
CA ILE A 99 -19.05 13.79 -4.98
C ILE A 99 -17.54 13.82 -5.20
N ARG A 100 -16.85 14.81 -4.64
CA ARG A 100 -15.39 14.93 -4.73
C ARG A 100 -14.70 14.36 -3.49
N LEU A 101 -14.11 13.19 -3.64
CA LEU A 101 -13.38 12.56 -2.54
C LEU A 101 -11.92 13.01 -2.55
N ASP A 102 -11.46 13.61 -1.45
CA ASP A 102 -10.06 13.94 -1.25
C ASP A 102 -9.43 12.94 -0.28
N PHE A 103 -8.66 12.01 -0.83
CA PHE A 103 -7.88 11.03 -0.06
C PHE A 103 -6.48 11.56 0.28
N GLY A 104 -6.18 12.82 -0.02
CA GLY A 104 -4.85 13.40 -0.01
C GLY A 104 -4.08 13.11 -1.30
N THR A 105 -3.07 13.93 -1.57
CA THR A 105 -2.19 13.75 -2.73
C THR A 105 -1.33 12.52 -2.56
N HIS A 106 -1.45 11.57 -3.49
CA HIS A 106 -0.59 10.39 -3.51
C HIS A 106 -0.14 10.01 -4.91
N HIS A 107 1.00 9.33 -4.97
CA HIS A 107 1.52 8.77 -6.20
C HIS A 107 1.51 7.24 -6.04
N PRO A 108 0.66 6.49 -6.77
CA PRO A 108 0.48 5.05 -6.58
C PRO A 108 1.81 4.29 -6.58
N ARG A 109 2.67 4.60 -7.56
CA ARG A 109 4.00 4.00 -7.65
C ARG A 109 4.90 4.27 -6.44
N LYS A 110 4.87 5.48 -5.86
CA LYS A 110 5.68 5.80 -4.67
C LYS A 110 5.15 5.08 -3.43
N ALA A 111 3.83 4.88 -3.34
CA ALA A 111 3.26 4.03 -2.30
C ALA A 111 3.75 2.58 -2.45
N GLN A 112 3.74 2.02 -3.66
CA GLN A 112 4.30 0.68 -3.93
C GLN A 112 5.79 0.60 -3.56
N ILE A 113 6.62 1.58 -3.94
CA ILE A 113 8.05 1.61 -3.57
C ILE A 113 8.22 1.72 -2.05
N ALA A 114 7.34 2.44 -1.35
CA ALA A 114 7.36 2.49 0.10
C ALA A 114 7.04 1.12 0.72
N THR A 115 6.10 0.36 0.14
CA THR A 115 5.83 -1.03 0.51
C THR A 115 7.02 -1.95 0.20
N LEU A 116 7.69 -1.76 -0.95
CA LEU A 116 8.94 -2.48 -1.30
C LEU A 116 10.02 -2.25 -0.24
N LYS A 117 10.18 -1.00 0.23
CA LYS A 117 11.09 -0.68 1.32
C LYS A 117 10.74 -1.44 2.60
N ALA A 118 9.46 -1.47 2.96
CA ALA A 118 9.00 -2.18 4.16
C ALA A 118 9.29 -3.69 4.06
N GLY A 119 9.00 -4.31 2.92
CA GLY A 119 9.28 -5.74 2.70
C GLY A 119 10.78 -6.05 2.65
N TYR A 120 11.58 -5.21 1.99
CA TYR A 120 13.04 -5.33 1.97
C TYR A 120 13.65 -5.28 3.38
N LEU A 121 13.20 -4.32 4.22
CA LEU A 121 13.68 -4.20 5.60
C LEU A 121 13.23 -5.38 6.48
N ALA A 122 12.04 -5.92 6.23
CA ALA A 122 11.57 -7.12 6.92
C ALA A 122 12.41 -8.34 6.57
N ALA A 123 12.66 -8.54 5.28
CA ALA A 123 13.50 -9.63 4.80
C ALA A 123 14.94 -9.49 5.33
N PHE A 124 15.48 -8.27 5.39
CA PHE A 124 16.78 -8.02 6.04
C PHE A 124 16.78 -8.40 7.52
N ALA A 125 15.75 -7.99 8.26
CA ALA A 125 15.67 -8.22 9.70
C ALA A 125 15.53 -9.70 10.09
N MET A 126 15.18 -10.57 9.13
CA MET A 126 15.04 -12.02 9.29
C MET A 126 16.18 -12.81 8.66
N LEU A 127 16.59 -12.44 7.44
CA LEU A 127 17.52 -13.22 6.63
C LEU A 127 18.94 -12.66 6.65
N GLY A 128 19.14 -11.46 7.19
CA GLY A 128 20.45 -10.87 7.38
C GLY A 128 21.13 -10.31 6.13
N TYR A 129 22.41 -9.98 6.28
CA TYR A 129 23.22 -9.31 5.28
C TYR A 129 23.49 -10.16 4.04
N ARG A 130 23.70 -11.47 4.23
CA ARG A 130 23.90 -12.40 3.11
C ARG A 130 22.71 -12.43 2.16
N TYR A 131 21.50 -12.21 2.66
CA TYR A 131 20.31 -12.07 1.82
C TYR A 131 20.28 -10.76 1.05
N ILE A 132 20.47 -9.63 1.73
CA ILE A 132 20.25 -8.33 1.09
C ILE A 132 21.40 -7.90 0.17
N ALA A 133 22.64 -8.29 0.45
CA ALA A 133 23.81 -7.89 -0.33
C ALA A 133 23.64 -8.06 -1.87
N PRO A 134 23.11 -9.18 -2.39
CA PRO A 134 22.89 -9.35 -3.83
C PRO A 134 21.74 -8.52 -4.42
N LEU A 135 20.85 -7.92 -3.62
CA LEU A 135 19.66 -7.19 -4.11
C LEU A 135 19.95 -5.76 -4.60
N LYS A 136 20.82 -5.61 -5.61
CA LYS A 136 21.26 -4.33 -6.15
C LYS A 136 20.11 -3.53 -6.79
N SER A 137 19.28 -4.15 -7.62
CA SER A 137 18.15 -3.48 -8.28
C SER A 137 17.15 -2.93 -7.27
N VAL A 138 16.91 -3.64 -6.16
CA VAL A 138 16.01 -3.15 -5.09
C VAL A 138 16.60 -1.90 -4.45
N ARG A 139 17.88 -1.94 -4.08
CA ARG A 139 18.55 -0.76 -3.50
C ARG A 139 18.59 0.42 -4.48
N GLN A 140 18.81 0.16 -5.76
CA GLN A 140 18.81 1.19 -6.80
C GLN A 140 17.42 1.82 -6.94
N GLN A 141 16.36 1.02 -7.00
CA GLN A 141 14.97 1.51 -7.05
C GLN A 141 14.60 2.34 -5.82
N LEU A 142 15.06 1.94 -4.62
CA LEU A 142 14.83 2.68 -3.38
C LEU A 142 15.61 4.00 -3.31
N SER A 143 16.78 4.06 -3.96
CA SER A 143 17.63 5.27 -4.02
C SER A 143 17.15 6.26 -5.09
N HIS A 144 16.53 5.75 -6.16
CA HIS A 144 15.98 6.53 -7.27
C HIS A 144 14.48 6.25 -7.43
N PRO A 145 13.63 6.73 -6.50
CA PRO A 145 12.22 6.38 -6.46
C PRO A 145 11.39 6.95 -7.63
N ASP A 146 11.94 7.92 -8.37
CA ASP A 146 11.32 8.51 -9.55
C ASP A 146 11.71 7.78 -10.85
N GLU A 147 12.69 6.87 -10.80
CA GLU A 147 13.09 6.03 -11.93
C GLU A 147 12.38 4.67 -11.88
N THR A 148 12.17 4.05 -13.04
CA THR A 148 11.64 2.69 -13.14
C THR A 148 12.79 1.70 -13.34
N VAL A 149 13.40 1.27 -12.24
CA VAL A 149 14.46 0.25 -12.26
C VAL A 149 13.87 -1.15 -12.26
N ILE A 150 12.79 -1.35 -11.49
CA ILE A 150 12.10 -2.64 -11.39
C ILE A 150 10.65 -2.45 -11.84
N GLU A 151 10.25 -2.99 -12.98
CA GLU A 151 8.91 -2.74 -13.52
C GLU A 151 7.79 -3.25 -12.59
N ARG A 152 7.88 -4.52 -12.18
CA ARG A 152 6.88 -5.21 -11.36
C ARG A 152 7.54 -5.75 -10.10
N PHE A 153 6.87 -5.62 -8.96
CA PHE A 153 7.32 -6.16 -7.66
C PHE A 153 6.19 -6.17 -6.62
N HIS A 154 5.12 -5.41 -6.85
CA HIS A 154 4.00 -5.27 -5.94
C HIS A 154 2.85 -6.22 -6.32
N LEU A 155 2.22 -6.80 -5.30
CA LEU A 155 1.07 -7.67 -5.39
C LEU A 155 -0.06 -7.06 -4.56
N ALA A 156 -1.24 -6.87 -5.15
CA ALA A 156 -2.45 -6.67 -4.36
C ALA A 156 -2.88 -8.04 -3.83
N LEU A 157 -2.94 -8.20 -2.51
CA LEU A 157 -3.42 -9.44 -1.90
C LEU A 157 -4.91 -9.31 -1.60
N ASP A 158 -5.69 -10.33 -1.94
CA ASP A 158 -7.11 -10.36 -1.63
C ASP A 158 -7.32 -10.59 -0.14
N ALA A 159 -8.27 -9.85 0.44
CA ALA A 159 -8.63 -9.95 1.85
C ALA A 159 -9.17 -11.35 2.22
N ASP A 160 -9.69 -12.08 1.22
CA ASP A 160 -10.27 -13.42 1.37
C ASP A 160 -9.21 -14.54 1.30
N THR A 161 -7.93 -14.20 1.08
CA THR A 161 -6.84 -15.18 1.14
C THR A 161 -6.72 -15.70 2.58
N PRO A 162 -6.59 -17.03 2.83
CA PRO A 162 -6.51 -17.60 4.17
C PRO A 162 -5.51 -16.84 5.06
N SER A 163 -5.89 -16.66 6.33
CA SER A 163 -5.40 -15.60 7.22
C SER A 163 -3.91 -15.66 7.53
N PHE A 164 -3.05 -15.28 6.59
CA PHE A 164 -1.69 -14.90 6.94
C PHE A 164 -1.77 -13.68 7.85
N PRO A 165 -1.03 -13.66 8.97
CA PRO A 165 -0.88 -12.45 9.76
C PRO A 165 -0.59 -11.25 8.85
N PRO A 166 -1.09 -10.04 9.17
CA PRO A 166 -0.92 -8.85 8.32
C PRO A 166 0.53 -8.61 7.92
N MET A 167 1.47 -9.11 8.71
CA MET A 167 2.89 -8.95 8.50
C MET A 167 3.49 -10.35 8.45
N THR A 168 3.92 -10.81 7.28
CA THR A 168 4.41 -12.18 7.06
C THR A 168 5.51 -12.20 6.01
N LEU A 169 6.54 -13.01 6.22
CA LEU A 169 7.50 -13.39 5.18
C LEU A 169 7.27 -14.85 4.78
N ALA A 170 7.22 -15.08 3.48
CA ALA A 170 7.11 -16.41 2.89
C ALA A 170 8.21 -16.60 1.83
N VAL A 171 8.69 -17.82 1.70
CA VAL A 171 9.56 -18.24 0.59
C VAL A 171 8.76 -19.21 -0.25
N GLY A 172 8.73 -19.02 -1.57
CA GLY A 172 7.98 -19.91 -2.45
C GLY A 172 8.35 -19.73 -3.91
N GLU A 173 7.60 -20.37 -4.79
CA GLU A 173 7.78 -20.27 -6.24
C GLU A 173 6.61 -19.51 -6.85
N ALA A 174 6.93 -18.56 -7.73
CA ALA A 174 5.95 -17.75 -8.44
C ALA A 174 5.99 -18.11 -9.94
N VAL A 175 4.83 -18.43 -10.52
CA VAL A 175 4.72 -18.77 -11.95
C VAL A 175 5.30 -17.62 -12.78
N GLY A 176 6.19 -17.95 -13.73
CA GLY A 176 6.89 -16.96 -14.56
C GLY A 176 8.06 -16.22 -13.89
N TRP A 177 8.17 -16.25 -12.56
CA TRP A 177 9.25 -15.61 -11.78
C TRP A 177 10.30 -16.62 -11.29
N GLY A 178 9.86 -17.84 -10.96
CA GLY A 178 10.63 -18.87 -10.27
C GLY A 178 10.64 -18.68 -8.75
N PRO A 179 11.63 -19.25 -8.03
CA PRO A 179 11.76 -19.09 -6.58
C PRO A 179 11.85 -17.61 -6.19
N CYS A 180 11.19 -17.21 -5.10
CA CYS A 180 11.13 -15.84 -4.61
C CYS A 180 10.87 -15.77 -3.10
N VAL A 181 11.15 -14.60 -2.52
CA VAL A 181 10.72 -14.22 -1.17
C VAL A 181 9.57 -13.24 -1.30
N ILE A 182 8.53 -13.39 -0.48
CA ILE A 182 7.40 -12.48 -0.45
C ILE A 182 7.23 -11.93 0.94
N ALA A 183 7.22 -10.60 1.01
CA ALA A 183 6.87 -9.89 2.22
C ALA A 183 5.45 -9.36 2.09
N LYS A 184 4.53 -9.94 2.87
CA LYS A 184 3.19 -9.39 3.08
C LYS A 184 3.28 -8.24 4.09
N VAL A 185 2.81 -7.08 3.66
CA VAL A 185 2.71 -5.84 4.43
C VAL A 185 1.25 -5.38 4.39
N ARG A 186 0.50 -5.83 5.38
CA ARG A 186 -0.96 -5.71 5.51
C ARG A 186 -1.68 -6.35 4.32
N ASP A 187 -2.25 -5.55 3.44
CA ASP A 187 -3.07 -5.98 2.30
C ASP A 187 -2.26 -6.00 0.99
N ASP A 188 -0.98 -5.63 1.09
CA ASP A 188 -0.03 -5.61 0.00
C ASP A 188 1.00 -6.73 0.16
N GLY A 189 1.49 -7.25 -0.96
CA GLY A 189 2.64 -8.12 -1.04
C GLY A 189 3.75 -7.46 -1.84
N VAL A 190 5.00 -7.74 -1.51
CA VAL A 190 6.13 -7.44 -2.39
C VAL A 190 6.95 -8.69 -2.64
N ILE A 191 7.24 -8.92 -3.92
CA ILE A 191 8.10 -9.98 -4.39
C ILE A 191 9.55 -9.49 -4.32
N LEU A 192 10.43 -10.32 -3.79
CA LEU A 192 11.86 -10.10 -3.73
C LEU A 192 12.59 -11.32 -4.32
N PRO A 193 13.78 -11.12 -4.94
CA PRO A 193 14.60 -12.21 -5.39
C PRO A 193 14.94 -13.18 -4.24
N PRO A 194 15.03 -14.48 -4.52
CA PRO A 194 15.38 -15.48 -3.52
C PRO A 194 16.88 -15.38 -3.16
N PRO A 195 17.28 -15.83 -1.96
CA PRO A 195 18.70 -16.03 -1.69
C PRO A 195 19.27 -17.05 -2.67
N LEU A 196 20.47 -16.78 -3.21
CA LEU A 196 21.33 -17.78 -3.88
C LEU A 196 20.87 -18.32 -5.26
N PHE A 197 19.80 -17.80 -5.87
CA PHE A 197 19.38 -18.23 -7.23
C PHE A 197 19.51 -17.13 -8.28
N GLY A 198 20.53 -17.26 -9.14
CA GLY A 198 20.76 -16.35 -10.26
C GLY A 198 21.15 -14.93 -9.84
N THR A 199 21.16 -14.02 -10.80
CA THR A 199 21.32 -12.58 -10.53
C THR A 199 19.98 -11.93 -10.20
N ASP A 200 20.00 -10.83 -9.45
CA ASP A 200 18.80 -10.03 -9.20
C ASP A 200 18.23 -9.45 -10.51
N GLU A 201 19.09 -9.04 -11.43
CA GLU A 201 18.69 -8.57 -12.77
C GLU A 201 17.94 -9.63 -13.57
N ASP A 202 18.42 -10.87 -13.59
CA ASP A 202 17.75 -11.97 -14.29
C ASP A 202 16.38 -12.28 -13.68
N PHE A 203 16.26 -12.18 -12.35
CA PHE A 203 15.00 -12.33 -11.65
C PHE A 203 13.97 -11.29 -12.12
N TRP A 204 14.35 -10.01 -12.16
CA TRP A 204 13.45 -8.95 -12.62
C TRP A 204 13.13 -9.04 -14.12
N LYS A 205 14.09 -9.46 -14.96
CA LYS A 205 13.85 -9.73 -16.38
C LYS A 205 12.85 -10.87 -16.61
N ARG A 206 12.81 -11.89 -15.75
CA ARG A 206 11.78 -12.94 -15.82
C ARG A 206 10.42 -12.36 -15.42
N GLY A 207 10.37 -11.65 -14.30
CA GLY A 207 9.14 -11.04 -13.80
C GLY A 207 8.50 -10.02 -14.74
N ALA A 208 9.30 -9.25 -15.48
CA ALA A 208 8.83 -8.33 -16.51
C ALA A 208 8.17 -9.05 -17.70
N ARG A 209 8.58 -10.29 -17.99
CA ARG A 209 8.02 -11.13 -19.07
C ARG A 209 6.82 -11.97 -18.64
N SER A 210 6.58 -12.12 -17.34
CA SER A 210 5.42 -12.85 -16.81
C SER A 210 4.12 -12.10 -17.17
N PRO A 211 3.06 -12.78 -17.60
CA PRO A 211 1.76 -12.17 -17.87
C PRO A 211 1.21 -11.36 -16.68
N ALA A 212 0.39 -10.35 -16.97
CA ALA A 212 -0.35 -9.65 -15.92
C ALA A 212 -1.52 -10.53 -15.42
N GLY A 213 -1.82 -10.46 -14.12
CA GLY A 213 -2.98 -11.16 -13.55
C GLY A 213 -2.78 -12.65 -13.25
N GLU A 214 -1.54 -13.15 -13.25
CA GLU A 214 -1.27 -14.53 -12.82
C GLU A 214 -1.58 -14.72 -11.33
N VAL A 215 -2.23 -15.85 -11.03
CA VAL A 215 -2.43 -16.30 -9.65
C VAL A 215 -1.12 -16.90 -9.15
N PHE A 216 -0.59 -16.34 -8.08
CA PHE A 216 0.61 -16.87 -7.45
C PHE A 216 0.23 -17.96 -6.45
N GLN A 217 0.73 -19.17 -6.67
CA GLN A 217 0.58 -20.27 -5.71
C GLN A 217 1.82 -20.36 -4.82
N PHE A 218 1.64 -20.04 -3.54
CA PHE A 218 2.74 -20.06 -2.59
C PHE A 218 2.81 -21.40 -1.86
N HIS A 219 3.93 -22.09 -2.06
CA HIS A 219 4.32 -23.25 -1.28
C HIS A 219 5.50 -22.83 -0.42
N GLY A 220 5.29 -22.65 0.88
CA GLY A 220 6.29 -22.02 1.74
C GLY A 220 6.01 -22.07 3.23
N GLY A 221 7.07 -21.83 4.01
CA GLY A 221 6.98 -21.60 5.45
C GLY A 221 6.65 -20.15 5.77
N ASN A 222 5.83 -19.93 6.81
CA ASN A 222 5.58 -18.61 7.37
C ASN A 222 6.65 -18.32 8.43
N LEU A 223 7.47 -17.30 8.22
CA LEU A 223 8.53 -16.92 9.16
C LEU A 223 8.04 -15.94 10.25
N GLY A 224 6.75 -15.60 10.27
CA GLY A 224 6.22 -14.51 11.07
C GLY A 224 6.82 -13.16 10.64
N TRP A 225 6.38 -12.09 11.29
CA TRP A 225 7.08 -10.81 11.17
C TRP A 225 8.19 -10.73 12.20
N PRO A 226 9.41 -10.27 11.84
CA PRO A 226 10.49 -10.08 12.80
C PRO A 226 10.00 -9.26 13.98
N ARG A 227 10.09 -9.83 15.19
CA ARG A 227 9.89 -9.09 16.45
C ARG A 227 11.23 -8.67 17.05
N THR A 228 12.27 -9.42 16.72
CA THR A 228 13.67 -9.24 17.06
C THR A 228 14.50 -9.34 15.78
N ARG A 229 15.79 -8.98 15.85
CA ARG A 229 16.70 -9.24 14.74
C ARG A 229 17.09 -10.70 14.78
N GLU A 230 16.78 -11.41 13.72
CA GLU A 230 17.13 -12.81 13.49
C GLU A 230 17.95 -12.82 12.19
N TYR A 231 19.10 -13.51 12.18
CA TYR A 231 20.02 -13.48 11.04
C TYR A 231 20.17 -14.89 10.46
N PHE A 232 19.06 -15.48 10.01
CA PHE A 232 18.99 -16.90 9.61
C PHE A 232 20.03 -17.34 8.57
N LEU A 233 20.57 -16.41 7.77
CA LEU A 233 21.60 -16.74 6.79
C LEU A 233 23.01 -16.24 7.18
N ASP A 234 23.18 -15.46 8.24
CA ASP A 234 24.50 -14.92 8.64
C ASP A 234 25.23 -15.79 9.69
N ASP A 235 24.67 -16.95 10.04
CA ASP A 235 25.34 -17.99 10.82
C ASP A 235 26.36 -18.81 9.99
#